data_AF-G3HTP4-F1
#
_entry.id   AF-G3HTP4-F1
#
_cell.length_a   1.000
_cell.length_b   1.000
_cell.length_c   1.000
_cell.angle_alpha   90.00
_cell.angle_beta   90.00
_cell.angle_gamma   90.00
#
_symmetry.space_group_name_H-M   'P 1'
#
loop_
_entity.id
_entity.type
_entity.pdbx_description
1 polymer ?
#
loop_
_entity_poly.entity_id
_entity_poly.type
_entity_poly.pdbx_seq_one_letter_code
_entity_poly.pdbx_strand_id
1 'polypeptide(L)'
;MACAHPLISVYSEKGESSSKNVTFPAVFKAPIRLDIVNFVHTNLRKNNRQSYAMSELAGHQTSAESWGTGRAVVPIPAPTKTWRCHRIEEVPELPLVVEDKVEGYKKTKEAVQLLKKLKAWNDIKKVYASQRMRAGKGKMRNRRRIQHRGPCIIYNEDNGIIKASETSLVLLCLM
;
A
#
# COMPACT_ATOMS: atom_id res chain seq x y z
N MET A 1 -24.63 17.86 17.30
CA MET A 1 -24.07 18.89 16.40
C MET A 1 -24.06 18.34 14.98
N ALA A 2 -24.79 18.97 14.06
CA ALA A 2 -24.88 18.52 12.67
C ALA A 2 -23.56 18.85 11.94
N CYS A 3 -22.81 17.82 11.57
CA CYS A 3 -21.60 18.01 10.77
C CYS A 3 -22.01 18.12 9.30
N ALA A 4 -21.99 19.32 8.72
CA ALA A 4 -22.38 19.57 7.32
C ALA A 4 -21.56 18.71 6.34
N HIS A 5 -22.21 17.99 5.43
CA HIS A 5 -21.56 17.16 4.42
C HIS A 5 -21.33 18.01 3.16
N PRO A 6 -20.09 18.39 2.84
CA PRO A 6 -19.83 19.14 1.61
C PRO A 6 -20.23 18.33 0.38
N LEU A 7 -20.51 19.02 -0.73
CA LEU A 7 -20.69 18.38 -2.03
C LEU A 7 -19.31 18.24 -2.70
N ILE A 8 -19.03 17.06 -3.24
CA ILE A 8 -17.82 16.72 -3.98
C ILE A 8 -18.16 16.66 -5.45
N SER A 9 -17.28 17.18 -6.31
CA SER A 9 -17.48 17.09 -7.75
C SER A 9 -17.08 15.71 -8.30
N VAL A 10 -17.78 15.22 -9.32
CA VAL A 10 -17.38 14.01 -10.02
C VAL A 10 -16.59 14.41 -11.26
N TYR A 11 -15.38 13.87 -11.45
CA TYR A 11 -14.58 14.16 -12.65
C TYR A 11 -14.92 13.24 -13.81
N SER A 12 -14.92 13.83 -14.99
CA SER A 12 -14.97 13.10 -16.25
C SER A 12 -13.61 12.49 -16.62
N GLU A 13 -13.59 11.63 -17.62
CA GLU A 13 -12.36 11.04 -18.18
C GLU A 13 -11.36 12.08 -18.73
N LYS A 14 -11.82 13.32 -18.93
CA LYS A 14 -11.01 14.43 -19.41
C LYS A 14 -10.27 15.17 -18.29
N GLY A 15 -10.60 14.90 -17.02
CA GLY A 15 -10.05 15.62 -15.87
C GLY A 15 -10.76 16.95 -15.58
N GLU A 16 -11.92 17.17 -16.21
CA GLU A 16 -12.82 18.29 -15.97
C GLU A 16 -13.94 17.85 -15.03
N SER A 17 -14.45 18.76 -14.21
CA SER A 17 -15.61 18.51 -13.35
C SER A 17 -16.85 18.26 -14.20
N SER A 18 -17.51 17.14 -13.96
CA SER A 18 -18.84 16.87 -14.50
C SER A 18 -19.88 17.66 -13.71
N SER A 19 -21.09 17.77 -14.25
CA SER A 19 -22.22 18.41 -13.56
C SER A 19 -22.74 17.61 -12.36
N LYS A 20 -22.27 16.36 -12.18
CA LYS A 20 -22.70 15.49 -11.09
C LYS A 20 -21.93 15.81 -9.81
N ASN A 21 -22.67 15.96 -8.72
CA ASN A 21 -22.12 16.15 -7.39
C ASN A 21 -22.56 15.00 -6.48
N VAL A 22 -21.64 14.54 -5.64
CA VAL A 22 -21.89 13.49 -4.64
C VAL A 22 -21.75 14.08 -3.24
N THR A 23 -22.64 13.70 -2.33
CA THR A 23 -22.55 14.11 -0.93
C THR A 23 -21.36 13.45 -0.24
N PHE A 24 -20.57 14.23 0.50
CA PHE A 24 -19.40 13.72 1.22
C PHE A 24 -19.78 12.63 2.23
N PRO A 25 -19.28 11.39 2.08
CA PRO A 25 -19.69 10.28 2.94
C PRO A 25 -19.35 10.51 4.42
N ALA A 26 -20.23 10.04 5.32
CA ALA A 26 -20.04 10.19 6.76
C ALA A 26 -18.78 9.49 7.30
N VAL A 27 -18.32 8.42 6.64
CA VAL A 27 -17.14 7.65 7.04
C VAL A 27 -15.86 8.48 7.11
N PHE A 28 -15.71 9.50 6.25
CA PHE A 28 -14.53 10.36 6.24
C PHE A 28 -14.47 11.34 7.41
N LYS A 29 -15.56 11.50 8.17
CA LYS A 29 -15.61 12.31 9.40
C LYS A 29 -15.42 11.48 10.66
N ALA A 30 -15.32 10.16 10.54
CA ALA A 30 -15.10 9.28 11.69
C ALA A 30 -13.76 9.63 12.38
N PRO A 31 -13.67 9.52 13.71
CA PRO A 31 -12.46 9.87 14.44
C PRO A 31 -11.30 8.94 14.04
N ILE A 32 -10.17 9.54 13.67
CA ILE A 32 -8.98 8.79 13.23
C ILE A 32 -8.22 8.29 14.46
N ARG A 33 -8.37 7.01 14.79
CA ARG A 33 -7.63 6.36 15.89
C ARG A 33 -6.42 5.59 15.37
N LEU A 34 -5.26 6.25 15.32
CA LEU A 34 -3.98 5.67 14.89
C LEU A 34 -3.57 4.44 15.72
N ASP A 35 -3.90 4.41 17.01
CA ASP A 35 -3.57 3.29 17.89
C ASP A 35 -4.31 2.01 17.48
N ILE A 36 -5.62 2.12 17.20
CA ILE A 36 -6.44 0.99 16.74
C ILE A 36 -5.97 0.56 15.36
N VAL A 37 -5.74 1.49 14.44
CA VAL A 37 -5.28 1.17 13.09
C VAL A 37 -3.96 0.40 13.13
N ASN A 38 -2.99 0.86 13.94
CA ASN A 38 -1.71 0.18 14.10
C ASN A 38 -1.85 -1.19 14.79
N PHE A 39 -2.69 -1.29 15.83
CA PHE A 39 -2.97 -2.54 16.52
C PHE A 39 -3.58 -3.59 15.60
N VAL A 40 -4.64 -3.23 14.88
CA VAL A 40 -5.34 -4.11 13.94
C VAL A 40 -4.45 -4.48 12.77
N HIS A 41 -3.76 -3.51 12.15
CA HIS A 41 -2.84 -3.79 11.03
C HIS A 41 -1.71 -4.74 11.44
N THR A 42 -1.15 -4.58 12.64
CA THR A 42 -0.08 -5.46 13.13
C THR A 42 -0.56 -6.88 13.34
N ASN A 43 -1.79 -7.07 13.85
CA ASN A 43 -2.36 -8.41 14.07
C ASN A 43 -2.77 -9.08 12.76
N LEU A 44 -3.53 -8.39 11.90
CA LEU A 44 -3.92 -8.93 10.59
C LEU A 44 -2.70 -9.30 9.74
N ARG A 45 -1.64 -8.50 9.79
CA ARG A 45 -0.40 -8.78 9.06
C ARG A 45 0.36 -10.02 9.57
N LYS A 46 0.09 -10.52 10.78
CA LYS A 46 0.70 -11.78 11.26
C LYS A 46 0.05 -13.01 10.62
N ASN A 47 -1.19 -12.90 10.14
CA ASN A 47 -1.96 -14.04 9.65
C ASN A 47 -1.39 -14.64 8.35
N ASN A 48 -0.66 -13.86 7.54
CA ASN A 48 -0.03 -14.33 6.30
C ASN A 48 1.39 -14.90 6.48
N ARG A 49 1.83 -15.14 7.73
CA ARG A 49 3.14 -15.73 8.01
C ARG A 49 3.10 -17.24 7.80
N GLN A 50 4.10 -17.76 7.11
CA GLN A 50 4.36 -19.19 7.00
C GLN A 50 5.23 -19.66 8.17
N SER A 51 4.90 -20.81 8.75
CA SER A 51 5.70 -21.43 9.82
C SER A 51 7.08 -21.82 9.30
N TYR A 52 8.08 -21.68 10.16
CA TYR A 52 9.45 -22.13 9.91
C TYR A 52 9.98 -22.72 11.21
N ALA A 53 10.71 -23.82 11.11
CA ALA A 53 11.36 -24.48 12.24
C ALA A 53 12.74 -24.97 11.80
N MET A 54 13.65 -25.14 12.77
CA MET A 54 14.89 -25.86 12.53
C MET A 54 14.60 -27.37 12.55
N SER A 55 15.52 -28.18 12.02
CA SER A 55 15.42 -29.64 12.20
C SER A 55 15.48 -29.98 13.69
N GLU A 56 14.60 -30.86 14.16
CA GLU A 56 14.52 -31.28 15.57
C GLU A 56 15.84 -31.93 16.05
N LEU A 57 16.56 -32.61 15.16
CA LEU A 57 17.83 -33.28 15.46
C LEU A 57 19.06 -32.36 15.32
N ALA A 58 18.87 -31.07 14.99
CA ALA A 58 19.99 -30.16 14.79
C ALA A 58 20.76 -29.94 16.11
N GLY A 59 22.05 -30.31 16.14
CA GLY A 59 22.92 -30.16 17.31
C GLY A 59 22.85 -31.29 18.33
N HIS A 60 21.95 -32.27 18.15
CA HIS A 60 21.82 -33.45 19.02
C HIS A 60 22.51 -34.71 18.47
N GLN A 61 23.18 -34.61 17.32
CA GLN A 61 23.92 -35.72 16.68
C GLN A 61 25.28 -35.99 17.33
N THR A 62 25.69 -35.18 18.31
CA THR A 62 27.00 -35.25 18.97
C THR A 62 26.84 -35.35 20.49
N SER A 63 27.53 -36.30 21.12
CA SER A 63 27.65 -36.38 22.58
C SER A 63 28.58 -35.28 23.09
N ALA A 64 28.07 -34.40 23.95
CA ALA A 64 28.84 -33.32 24.56
C ALA A 64 28.40 -33.10 26.02
N GLU A 65 29.36 -32.90 26.91
CA GLU A 65 29.13 -32.62 28.34
C GLU A 65 29.73 -31.25 28.71
N SER A 66 29.09 -30.58 29.69
CA SER A 66 29.42 -29.22 30.13
C SER A 66 30.61 -29.18 31.09
N TRP A 67 31.38 -28.08 31.05
CA TRP A 67 32.56 -27.84 31.89
C TRP A 67 32.34 -26.81 33.04
N GLY A 68 31.12 -26.27 33.26
CA GLY A 68 30.81 -25.29 34.33
C GLY A 68 30.78 -23.80 33.91
N THR A 69 30.37 -22.87 34.79
CA THR A 69 29.98 -21.46 34.48
C THR A 69 31.06 -20.38 34.82
N GLY A 70 31.15 -19.29 34.02
CA GLY A 70 32.02 -18.13 34.34
C GLY A 70 32.31 -17.02 33.29
N ARG A 71 31.54 -16.84 32.20
CA ARG A 71 31.85 -15.80 31.17
C ARG A 71 30.59 -15.07 30.66
N ALA A 72 30.58 -13.73 30.70
CA ALA A 72 29.41 -12.87 30.44
C ALA A 72 29.71 -11.74 29.43
N VAL A 73 28.89 -11.57 28.38
CA VAL A 73 28.77 -10.32 27.58
C VAL A 73 27.43 -10.27 26.85
N VAL A 74 26.74 -9.11 26.84
CA VAL A 74 25.78 -8.72 25.77
C VAL A 74 25.69 -7.18 25.64
N PRO A 75 25.58 -6.62 24.41
CA PRO A 75 24.87 -5.36 24.19
C PRO A 75 23.86 -5.43 23.02
N ILE A 76 22.86 -4.53 22.92
CA ILE A 76 22.22 -4.06 21.66
C ILE A 76 21.39 -2.76 21.90
N PRO A 77 21.39 -1.78 20.96
CA PRO A 77 20.42 -0.68 20.87
C PRO A 77 19.43 -0.83 19.69
N ALA A 78 18.39 0.02 19.61
CA ALA A 78 17.43 0.05 18.47
C ALA A 78 17.03 1.49 18.03
N PRO A 79 16.79 1.74 16.72
CA PRO A 79 16.36 3.04 16.20
C PRO A 79 14.88 3.13 15.78
N THR A 80 14.40 4.38 15.65
CA THR A 80 13.05 4.86 15.31
C THR A 80 12.79 5.00 13.79
N LYS A 81 11.52 5.02 13.36
CA LYS A 81 11.07 5.11 11.94
C LYS A 81 10.37 6.43 11.62
N THR A 82 10.56 6.90 10.38
CA THR A 82 9.95 8.09 9.74
C THR A 82 8.70 7.75 8.90
N TRP A 83 7.85 8.75 8.66
CA TRP A 83 6.54 8.67 7.97
C TRP A 83 6.61 8.63 6.44
N ARG A 84 5.59 8.03 5.80
CA ARG A 84 5.46 7.84 4.34
C ARG A 84 4.57 8.93 3.74
N CYS A 85 4.95 9.50 2.58
CA CYS A 85 4.23 10.59 1.91
C CYS A 85 3.92 10.25 0.43
N HIS A 86 2.77 10.70 -0.11
CA HIS A 86 2.34 10.63 -1.53
C HIS A 86 2.50 12.01 -2.20
N ARG A 87 2.59 12.09 -3.53
CA ARG A 87 2.72 13.37 -4.25
C ARG A 87 1.38 13.86 -4.79
N ILE A 88 0.74 14.81 -4.10
CA ILE A 88 -0.67 15.19 -4.32
C ILE A 88 -0.85 16.69 -4.68
N GLU A 89 0.23 17.46 -4.81
CA GLU A 89 0.20 18.93 -4.98
C GLU A 89 -0.64 19.43 -6.16
N GLU A 90 -0.77 18.64 -7.22
CA GLU A 90 -1.45 19.03 -8.46
C GLU A 90 -2.88 18.47 -8.58
N VAL A 91 -3.33 17.62 -7.65
CA VAL A 91 -4.65 16.97 -7.71
C VAL A 91 -5.73 17.98 -7.28
N PRO A 92 -6.85 18.10 -8.01
CA PRO A 92 -7.79 19.20 -7.81
C PRO A 92 -8.60 19.08 -6.51
N GLU A 93 -8.95 17.86 -6.07
CA GLU A 93 -9.61 17.64 -4.78
C GLU A 93 -9.34 16.24 -4.19
N LEU A 94 -9.59 16.12 -2.89
CA LEU A 94 -9.52 14.88 -2.11
C LEU A 94 -10.82 14.73 -1.32
N PRO A 95 -11.51 13.58 -1.39
CA PRO A 95 -11.27 12.40 -2.23
C PRO A 95 -11.60 12.66 -3.71
N LEU A 96 -10.82 12.06 -4.61
CA LEU A 96 -11.02 12.20 -6.06
C LEU A 96 -12.05 11.17 -6.55
N VAL A 97 -13.20 11.64 -7.02
CA VAL A 97 -14.30 10.80 -7.54
C VAL A 97 -14.36 10.93 -9.06
N VAL A 98 -14.51 9.80 -9.77
CA VAL A 98 -14.53 9.74 -11.24
C VAL A 98 -15.82 9.04 -11.70
N GLU A 99 -16.29 9.34 -12.91
CA GLU A 99 -17.45 8.69 -13.53
C GLU A 99 -17.30 7.16 -13.66
N ASP A 100 -18.42 6.44 -13.51
CA ASP A 100 -18.52 4.97 -13.58
C ASP A 100 -18.04 4.37 -14.92
N LYS A 101 -17.97 5.18 -15.98
CA LYS A 101 -17.44 4.75 -17.28
C LYS A 101 -16.00 4.20 -17.20
N VAL A 102 -15.23 4.66 -16.22
CA VAL A 102 -13.87 4.17 -15.98
C VAL A 102 -13.86 2.69 -15.64
N GLU A 103 -14.92 2.14 -15.03
CA GLU A 103 -15.01 0.71 -14.69
C GLU A 103 -14.99 -0.19 -15.94
N GLY A 104 -15.45 0.33 -17.08
CA GLY A 104 -15.49 -0.39 -18.37
C GLY A 104 -14.19 -0.34 -19.18
N TYR A 105 -13.13 0.30 -18.69
CA TYR A 105 -11.86 0.36 -19.40
C TYR A 105 -11.21 -1.02 -19.52
N LYS A 106 -10.82 -1.37 -20.75
CA LYS A 106 -10.16 -2.65 -21.05
C LYS A 106 -8.67 -2.49 -21.33
N LYS A 107 -8.23 -1.32 -21.78
CA LYS A 107 -6.84 -1.07 -22.20
C LYS A 107 -6.10 -0.23 -21.19
N THR A 108 -4.86 -0.63 -20.90
CA THR A 108 -3.94 0.11 -20.01
C THR A 108 -3.62 1.52 -20.51
N LYS A 109 -3.65 1.74 -21.83
CA LYS A 109 -3.43 3.06 -22.43
C LYS A 109 -4.49 4.07 -22.00
N GLU A 110 -5.75 3.66 -21.92
CA GLU A 110 -6.88 4.49 -21.51
C GLU A 110 -6.72 4.88 -20.04
N ALA A 111 -6.42 3.90 -19.17
CA ALA A 111 -6.16 4.12 -17.75
C ALA A 111 -4.96 5.07 -17.50
N VAL A 112 -3.88 4.94 -18.27
CA VAL A 112 -2.72 5.84 -18.17
C VAL A 112 -3.06 7.26 -18.64
N GLN A 113 -3.88 7.41 -19.69
CA GLN A 113 -4.34 8.72 -20.15
C GLN A 113 -5.21 9.41 -19.11
N LEU A 114 -6.10 8.65 -18.44
CA LEU A 114 -6.91 9.15 -17.33
C LEU A 114 -6.04 9.70 -16.19
N LEU A 115 -5.07 8.91 -15.71
CA LEU A 115 -4.21 9.28 -14.58
C LEU A 115 -3.33 10.51 -14.86
N LYS A 116 -2.98 10.75 -16.13
CA LYS A 116 -2.28 11.97 -16.56
C LYS A 116 -3.19 13.19 -16.49
N LYS A 117 -4.44 13.06 -16.95
CA LYS A 117 -5.41 14.15 -16.94
C LYS A 117 -5.85 14.52 -15.53
N LEU A 118 -6.00 13.53 -14.66
CA LEU A 118 -6.28 13.70 -13.23
C LEU A 118 -5.04 14.14 -12.41
N LYS A 119 -3.89 14.36 -13.06
CA LYS A 119 -2.63 14.80 -12.45
C LYS A 119 -2.05 13.87 -11.37
N ALA A 120 -2.59 12.65 -11.23
CA ALA A 120 -2.07 11.60 -10.34
C ALA A 120 -0.81 10.90 -10.87
N TRP A 121 -0.39 11.20 -12.11
CA TRP A 121 0.76 10.58 -12.76
C TRP A 121 2.09 10.82 -12.04
N ASN A 122 2.23 11.93 -11.31
CA ASN A 122 3.47 12.23 -10.58
C ASN A 122 3.72 11.26 -9.40
N ASP A 123 2.68 10.73 -8.77
CA ASP A 123 2.81 9.70 -7.73
C ASP A 123 3.27 8.36 -8.34
N ILE A 124 2.82 8.05 -9.55
CA ILE A 124 3.24 6.86 -10.29
C ILE A 124 4.70 6.98 -10.74
N LYS A 125 5.12 8.16 -11.25
CA LYS A 125 6.54 8.44 -11.56
C LYS A 125 7.44 8.21 -10.35
N LYS A 126 7.00 8.62 -9.15
CA LYS A 126 7.71 8.37 -7.89
C LYS A 126 7.85 6.87 -7.59
N VAL A 127 6.80 6.07 -7.83
CA VAL A 127 6.87 4.62 -7.68
C VAL A 127 7.93 4.02 -8.60
N TYR A 128 7.93 4.39 -9.88
CA TYR A 128 8.93 3.94 -10.85
C TYR A 128 10.36 4.32 -10.44
N ALA A 129 10.59 5.59 -10.07
CA ALA A 129 11.91 6.06 -9.64
C ALA A 129 12.41 5.36 -8.37
N SER A 130 11.51 4.81 -7.56
CA SER A 130 11.85 4.18 -6.29
C SER A 130 12.20 2.70 -6.35
N GLN A 131 12.07 2.08 -7.53
CA GLN A 131 12.38 0.68 -7.71
C GLN A 131 13.85 0.43 -7.45
N ARG A 132 14.15 -0.28 -6.36
CA ARG A 132 15.51 -0.59 -5.96
C ARG A 132 15.63 -2.00 -5.41
N MET A 133 16.85 -2.50 -5.41
CA MET A 133 17.19 -3.78 -4.84
C MET A 133 17.16 -3.71 -3.30
N ARG A 134 16.56 -4.71 -2.66
CA ARG A 134 16.51 -4.83 -1.20
C ARG A 134 17.91 -5.06 -0.64
N ALA A 135 18.27 -4.32 0.41
CA ALA A 135 19.50 -4.58 1.16
C ALA A 135 19.38 -5.88 2.00
N GLY A 136 20.48 -6.61 2.13
CA GLY A 136 20.58 -7.80 2.97
C GLY A 136 20.05 -9.11 2.36
N LYS A 137 19.82 -10.10 3.23
CA LYS A 137 19.52 -11.51 2.87
C LYS A 137 18.14 -11.72 2.23
N GLY A 138 17.27 -10.71 2.24
CA GLY A 138 15.96 -10.78 1.58
C GLY A 138 16.06 -11.02 0.06
N LYS A 139 17.19 -10.65 -0.57
CA LYS A 139 17.49 -10.92 -1.98
C LYS A 139 17.49 -12.40 -2.34
N MET A 140 17.90 -13.26 -1.40
CA MET A 140 17.96 -14.72 -1.57
C MET A 140 16.61 -15.40 -1.31
N ARG A 141 15.71 -14.74 -0.58
CA ARG A 141 14.39 -15.28 -0.21
C ARG A 141 13.28 -14.75 -1.11
N ASN A 142 13.55 -14.62 -2.42
CA ASN A 142 12.63 -14.10 -3.44
C ASN A 142 12.02 -12.71 -3.18
N ARG A 143 12.57 -11.92 -2.23
CA ARG A 143 12.12 -10.55 -1.89
C ARG A 143 13.13 -9.50 -2.32
N ARG A 144 13.59 -9.65 -3.56
CA ARG A 144 14.75 -8.93 -4.10
C ARG A 144 14.52 -7.46 -4.40
N ARG A 145 13.31 -7.06 -4.78
CA ARG A 145 12.97 -5.67 -5.15
C ARG A 145 12.05 -5.01 -4.11
N ILE A 146 12.19 -3.70 -3.93
CA ILE A 146 11.30 -2.85 -3.13
C ILE A 146 10.93 -1.65 -3.98
N GLN A 147 9.68 -1.19 -3.83
CA GLN A 147 9.14 0.01 -4.44
C GLN A 147 8.12 0.66 -3.49
N HIS A 148 7.81 1.94 -3.70
CA HIS A 148 6.73 2.63 -2.99
C HIS A 148 5.36 2.11 -3.45
N ARG A 149 4.32 2.40 -2.67
CA ARG A 149 2.93 2.14 -3.06
C ARG A 149 2.39 3.35 -3.81
N GLY A 150 1.65 3.09 -4.88
CA GLY A 150 1.01 4.13 -5.69
C GLY A 150 -0.43 4.41 -5.25
N PRO A 151 -1.21 5.10 -6.09
CA PRO A 151 -2.62 5.40 -5.82
C PRO A 151 -3.45 4.10 -5.77
N CYS A 152 -4.45 4.10 -4.89
CA CYS A 152 -5.43 3.02 -4.76
C CYS A 152 -6.69 3.39 -5.54
N ILE A 153 -7.08 2.55 -6.50
CA ILE A 153 -8.35 2.66 -7.22
C ILE A 153 -9.39 1.81 -6.50
N ILE A 154 -10.54 2.41 -6.20
CA ILE A 154 -11.70 1.76 -5.60
C ILE A 154 -12.83 1.83 -6.62
N TYR A 155 -13.46 0.69 -6.91
CA TYR A 155 -14.56 0.55 -7.87
C TYR A 155 -15.67 -0.26 -7.22
N ASN A 156 -16.89 -0.19 -7.80
CA ASN A 156 -18.03 -0.97 -7.31
C ASN A 156 -18.10 -2.34 -8.00
N GLU A 157 -17.97 -2.37 -9.34
CA GLU A 157 -18.04 -3.60 -10.15
C GLU A 157 -16.82 -3.77 -11.06
N ASP A 158 -16.35 -5.01 -11.24
CA ASP A 158 -15.25 -5.30 -12.17
C ASP A 158 -15.77 -5.61 -13.57
N ASN A 159 -15.77 -4.59 -14.44
CA ASN A 159 -16.12 -4.70 -15.85
C ASN A 159 -14.89 -4.70 -16.79
N GLY A 160 -13.69 -4.89 -16.25
CA GLY A 160 -12.41 -4.86 -16.99
C GLY A 160 -11.35 -3.97 -16.36
N ILE A 161 -11.72 -3.16 -15.37
CA ILE A 161 -10.85 -2.21 -14.69
C ILE A 161 -9.64 -2.87 -14.04
N ILE A 162 -9.77 -4.09 -13.50
CA ILE A 162 -8.64 -4.81 -12.90
C ILE A 162 -7.55 -5.03 -13.95
N LYS A 163 -7.92 -5.60 -15.10
CA LYS A 163 -6.99 -5.90 -16.20
C LYS A 163 -6.37 -4.64 -16.80
N ALA A 164 -7.15 -3.57 -16.93
CA ALA A 164 -6.64 -2.28 -17.42
C ALA A 164 -5.65 -1.62 -16.45
N SER A 165 -5.77 -1.91 -15.16
CA SER A 165 -4.95 -1.33 -14.08
C SER A 165 -3.73 -2.19 -13.73
N GLU A 166 -3.81 -3.50 -13.90
CA GLU A 166 -2.83 -4.48 -13.40
C GLU A 166 -1.39 -4.24 -13.88
N THR A 167 -1.21 -3.76 -15.11
CA THR A 167 0.11 -3.62 -15.73
C THR A 167 0.77 -2.27 -15.46
N SER A 168 -0.03 -1.23 -15.25
CA SER A 168 0.43 0.17 -15.11
C SER A 168 0.41 0.64 -13.65
N LEU A 169 -0.53 0.13 -12.86
CA LEU A 169 -0.57 0.30 -11.42
C LEU A 169 0.09 -0.90 -10.79
N VAL A 170 1.18 -0.65 -10.08
CA VAL A 170 1.71 -1.59 -9.10
C VAL A 170 0.72 -1.69 -7.95
N LEU A 171 -0.42 -2.30 -8.21
CA LEU A 171 -1.47 -2.65 -7.26
C LEU A 171 -1.09 -3.99 -6.65
N LEU A 172 0.09 -4.05 -6.03
CA LEU A 172 0.44 -5.17 -5.15
C LEU A 172 -0.10 -4.89 -3.75
N CYS A 173 -1.43 -4.78 -3.67
CA CYS A 173 -2.16 -5.14 -2.46
C CYS A 173 -2.66 -6.57 -2.65
N LEU A 174 -1.73 -7.53 -2.62
CA LEU A 174 -2.10 -8.87 -2.18
C LEU A 174 -2.42 -8.72 -0.69
N MET A 175 -3.72 -8.71 -0.37
CA MET A 175 -4.19 -9.14 0.94
C MET A 175 -3.74 -10.59 1.17
#